data_AF-A0A521P8S7-F1
#
_entry.id   AF-A0A521P8S7-F1
#
_cell.length_a   1.000
_cell.length_b   1.000
_cell.length_c   1.000
_cell.angle_alpha   90.00
_cell.angle_beta   90.00
_cell.angle_gamma   90.00
#
_symmetry.space_group_name_H-M   'P 1'
#
loop_
_entity.id
_entity.type
_entity.pdbx_description
1 polymer ?
#
loop_
_entity_poly.entity_id
_entity_poly.type
_entity_poly.pdbx_seq_one_letter_code
_entity_poly.pdbx_strand_id
1 'polypeptide(L)'
;MRMAVALVAGLLLSGSASAQDAAPVAAACPVPDFPAAERPTKPARPAVPSCVNEARGTHNCGNRALNAYEVANREYQQAFNAYVAQVNSYLQKLQAYTRQAVTYAECERDVVLPSTLING
;
A
#
# COMPACT_ATOMS: atom_id res chain seq x y z
N MET A 1 -68.71 -52.14 23.03
CA MET A 1 -67.82 -52.40 24.19
C MET A 1 -66.40 -52.07 23.73
N ARG A 2 -65.62 -51.09 24.20
CA ARG A 2 -65.52 -50.17 25.35
C ARG A 2 -65.02 -48.81 24.77
N MET A 3 -65.61 -47.65 25.07
CA MET A 3 -65.11 -46.60 26.00
C MET A 3 -63.58 -46.36 25.94
N ALA A 4 -62.99 -45.16 25.85
CA ALA A 4 -63.40 -43.76 26.13
C ALA A 4 -62.38 -42.80 25.43
N VAL A 5 -62.82 -41.64 24.90
CA VAL A 5 -62.60 -40.26 25.44
C VAL A 5 -61.13 -39.82 25.59
N ALA A 6 -60.73 -38.76 24.87
CA ALA A 6 -60.21 -37.51 25.45
C ALA A 6 -59.84 -36.48 24.36
N LEU A 7 -60.62 -35.39 24.32
CA LEU A 7 -60.21 -34.08 23.79
C LEU A 7 -59.04 -33.55 24.63
N VAL A 8 -57.95 -33.11 23.99
CA VAL A 8 -57.05 -32.11 24.56
C VAL A 8 -56.68 -31.10 23.48
N ALA A 9 -57.35 -29.95 23.55
CA ALA A 9 -56.86 -28.70 22.99
C ALA A 9 -55.63 -28.28 23.82
N GLY A 10 -54.51 -27.98 23.13
CA GLY A 10 -53.25 -27.61 23.76
C GLY A 10 -52.53 -26.52 22.99
N LEU A 11 -52.97 -25.28 23.23
CA LEU A 11 -52.28 -24.00 23.13
C LEU A 11 -50.89 -23.96 22.46
N LEU A 12 -50.84 -23.26 21.33
CA LEU A 12 -49.66 -22.58 20.79
C LEU A 12 -49.14 -21.56 21.82
N LEU A 13 -47.98 -21.82 22.44
CA LEU A 13 -47.20 -20.79 23.11
C LEU A 13 -45.70 -20.92 22.77
N SER A 14 -45.26 -19.98 21.94
CA SER A 14 -44.19 -19.04 22.28
C SER A 14 -42.90 -19.63 22.88
N GLY A 15 -42.00 -20.04 21.99
CA GLY A 15 -40.58 -20.23 22.30
C GLY A 15 -39.72 -19.40 21.37
N SER A 16 -39.83 -18.08 21.46
CA SER A 16 -38.89 -17.15 20.80
C SER A 16 -37.53 -17.33 21.45
N ALA A 17 -36.73 -18.25 20.92
CA ALA A 17 -35.31 -18.29 21.22
C ALA A 17 -34.72 -16.99 20.66
N SER A 18 -34.48 -16.04 21.56
CA SER A 18 -33.73 -14.83 21.28
C SER A 18 -32.35 -15.27 20.79
N ALA A 19 -32.19 -15.35 19.47
CA ALA A 19 -30.89 -15.24 18.86
C ALA A 19 -30.33 -13.91 19.39
N GLN A 20 -29.37 -14.01 20.30
CA GLN A 20 -28.59 -12.87 20.74
C GLN A 20 -27.87 -12.39 19.50
N ASP A 21 -28.48 -11.42 18.84
CA ASP A 21 -27.86 -10.57 17.85
C ASP A 21 -26.73 -9.87 18.62
N ALA A 22 -25.56 -10.51 18.63
CA ALA A 22 -24.32 -9.84 18.94
C ALA A 22 -24.18 -8.80 17.83
N ALA A 23 -24.75 -7.62 18.07
CA ALA A 23 -24.62 -6.48 17.19
C ALA A 23 -23.13 -6.40 16.83
N PRO A 24 -22.78 -6.46 15.54
CA PRO A 24 -21.40 -6.37 15.15
C PRO A 24 -20.90 -5.05 15.73
N VAL A 25 -19.95 -5.11 16.66
CA VAL A 25 -19.15 -3.95 17.04
C VAL A 25 -18.64 -3.42 15.72
N ALA A 26 -19.15 -2.26 15.28
CA ALA A 26 -18.76 -1.68 14.01
C ALA A 26 -17.24 -1.55 14.05
N ALA A 27 -16.56 -2.43 13.32
CA ALA A 27 -15.11 -2.43 13.30
C ALA A 27 -14.70 -1.08 12.73
N ALA A 28 -14.04 -0.26 13.56
CA ALA A 28 -13.58 1.05 13.13
C ALA A 28 -12.72 0.90 11.86
N CYS A 29 -12.95 1.76 10.87
CA CYS A 29 -12.19 1.72 9.64
C CYS A 29 -10.70 1.99 9.94
N PRO A 30 -9.78 1.11 9.54
CA PRO A 30 -8.37 1.28 9.87
C PRO A 30 -7.79 2.46 9.09
N VAL A 31 -7.45 3.53 9.81
CA VAL A 31 -6.80 4.70 9.24
C VAL A 31 -5.41 4.29 8.74
N PRO A 32 -5.05 4.58 7.48
CA PRO A 32 -3.74 4.24 6.95
C PRO A 32 -2.66 5.15 7.54
N ASP A 33 -1.51 4.56 7.87
CA ASP A 33 -0.34 5.31 8.31
C ASP A 33 0.46 5.86 7.13
N PHE A 34 0.74 7.16 7.16
CA PHE A 34 1.58 7.79 6.14
C PHE A 34 3.03 7.31 6.28
N PRO A 35 3.69 6.89 5.17
CA PRO A 35 5.07 6.43 5.25
C PRO A 35 6.01 7.56 5.67
N ALA A 36 7.01 7.25 6.49
CA ALA A 36 8.02 8.22 6.89
C ALA A 36 8.72 8.83 5.66
N ALA A 37 8.96 10.13 5.68
CA ALA A 37 9.56 10.84 4.56
C ALA A 37 11.00 10.37 4.32
N GLU A 38 11.25 9.78 3.15
CA GLU A 38 12.58 9.38 2.71
C GLU A 38 13.10 10.38 1.66
N ARG A 39 14.32 10.90 1.88
CA ARG A 39 14.98 11.82 0.94
C ARG A 39 16.38 11.28 0.60
N PRO A 40 16.48 10.26 -0.28
CA PRO A 40 17.77 9.76 -0.73
C PRO A 40 18.61 10.90 -1.32
N THR A 41 19.91 10.89 -1.05
CA THR A 41 20.83 11.89 -1.61
C THR A 41 21.30 11.43 -2.97
N LYS A 42 21.09 12.26 -4.00
CA LYS A 42 21.55 11.96 -5.35
C LYS A 42 23.08 11.99 -5.39
N PRO A 43 23.75 10.94 -5.90
CA PRO A 43 25.20 10.96 -6.04
C PRO A 43 25.64 12.02 -7.06
N ALA A 44 26.81 12.61 -6.82
CA ALA A 44 27.40 13.59 -7.72
C ALA A 44 28.07 12.89 -8.91
N ARG A 45 27.83 13.40 -10.12
CA ARG A 45 28.50 12.90 -11.32
C ARG A 45 30.01 13.24 -11.24
N PRO A 46 30.91 12.31 -11.62
CA PRO A 46 32.32 12.60 -11.73
C PRO A 46 32.58 13.77 -12.68
N ALA A 47 33.57 14.61 -12.35
CA ALA A 47 33.98 15.70 -13.21
C ALA A 47 34.61 15.14 -14.49
N VAL A 48 34.19 15.68 -15.63
CA VAL A 48 34.75 15.32 -16.94
C VAL A 48 36.16 15.90 -17.02
N PRO A 49 37.19 15.10 -17.32
CA PRO A 49 38.54 15.61 -17.51
C PRO A 49 38.59 16.60 -18.67
N SER A 50 39.40 17.66 -18.54
CA SER A 50 39.54 18.70 -19.58
C SER A 50 40.04 18.17 -20.93
N CYS A 51 40.70 17.01 -20.91
CA CYS A 51 41.20 16.32 -22.08
C CYS A 51 40.14 15.47 -22.82
N VAL A 52 38.92 15.37 -22.28
CA VAL A 52 37.76 14.71 -22.92
C VAL A 52 36.85 15.75 -23.52
N ASN A 53 36.47 15.55 -24.78
CA ASN A 53 35.44 16.32 -25.46
C ASN A 53 34.21 15.43 -25.70
N GLU A 54 33.26 15.46 -24.75
CA GLU A 54 32.02 14.66 -24.83
C GLU A 54 31.17 15.04 -26.06
N ALA A 55 31.14 16.32 -26.45
CA ALA A 55 30.32 16.80 -27.57
C ALA A 55 30.80 16.27 -28.94
N ARG A 56 32.11 16.06 -29.09
CA ARG A 56 32.73 15.55 -30.32
C ARG A 56 33.08 14.07 -30.25
N GLY A 57 32.91 13.44 -29.09
CA GLY A 57 33.31 12.05 -28.86
C GLY A 57 34.81 11.82 -29.02
N THR A 58 35.66 12.83 -28.75
CA THR A 58 37.12 12.74 -28.88
C THR A 58 37.82 13.00 -27.54
N HIS A 59 39.05 12.51 -27.38
CA HIS A 59 39.90 12.86 -26.24
C HIS A 59 41.38 12.93 -26.64
N ASN A 60 42.16 13.70 -25.88
CA ASN A 60 43.63 13.69 -25.94
C ASN A 60 44.25 13.28 -24.59
N CYS A 61 43.46 12.68 -23.71
CA CYS A 61 43.91 12.17 -22.42
C CYS A 61 44.93 11.05 -22.55
N GLY A 62 45.92 11.02 -21.66
CA GLY A 62 46.74 9.83 -21.46
C GLY A 62 45.98 8.72 -20.71
N ASN A 63 46.43 7.48 -20.86
CA ASN A 63 45.77 6.28 -20.31
C ASN A 63 45.49 6.35 -18.80
N ARG A 64 46.39 6.93 -18.00
CA ARG A 64 46.18 7.10 -16.55
C ARG A 64 44.94 7.93 -16.23
N ALA A 65 44.72 9.03 -16.96
CA ALA A 65 43.58 9.92 -16.73
C ALA A 65 42.26 9.27 -17.18
N LEU A 66 42.29 8.53 -18.29
CA LEU A 66 41.12 7.78 -18.77
C LEU A 66 40.73 6.68 -17.78
N ASN A 67 41.69 5.87 -17.34
CA ASN A 67 41.43 4.80 -16.38
C ASN A 67 40.84 5.35 -15.07
N ALA A 68 41.36 6.47 -14.57
CA ALA A 68 40.82 7.12 -13.38
C ALA A 68 39.37 7.61 -13.59
N TYR A 69 39.08 8.24 -14.73
CA TYR A 69 37.74 8.69 -15.07
C TYR A 69 36.75 7.53 -15.25
N GLU A 70 37.17 6.43 -15.87
CA GLU A 70 36.36 5.22 -16.02
C GLU A 70 36.04 4.56 -14.67
N VAL A 71 37.02 4.48 -13.76
CA VAL A 71 36.79 3.98 -12.39
C VAL A 71 35.73 4.84 -11.70
N ALA A 72 35.91 6.17 -11.70
CA ALA A 72 34.97 7.09 -11.07
C ALA A 72 33.56 6.99 -11.69
N ASN A 73 33.45 6.78 -13.00
CA ASN A 73 32.17 6.56 -13.67
C ASN A 73 31.50 5.26 -13.26
N ARG A 74 32.25 4.16 -13.08
CA ARG A 74 31.68 2.89 -12.59
C ARG A 74 31.16 3.03 -11.17
N GLU A 75 31.92 3.68 -10.29
CA GLU A 75 31.50 3.96 -8.91
C GLU A 75 30.23 4.82 -8.89
N TYR A 76 30.19 5.88 -9.70
CA TYR A 76 29.00 6.71 -9.84
C TYR A 76 27.78 5.92 -10.32
N GLN A 77 27.94 5.06 -11.33
CA GLN A 77 26.83 4.23 -11.83
C GLN A 77 26.26 3.32 -10.74
N GLN A 78 27.14 2.68 -9.96
CA GLN A 78 26.71 1.84 -8.83
C GLN A 78 25.94 2.65 -7.79
N ALA A 79 26.49 3.80 -7.37
CA ALA A 79 25.82 4.69 -6.43
C ALA A 79 24.48 5.22 -6.96
N PHE A 80 24.41 5.54 -8.26
CA PHE A 80 23.19 6.04 -8.90
C PHE A 80 22.11 4.96 -8.96
N ASN A 81 22.49 3.71 -9.27
CA ASN A 81 21.55 2.59 -9.26
C ASN A 81 20.98 2.34 -7.86
N ALA A 82 21.82 2.43 -6.82
CA ALA A 82 21.37 2.33 -5.42
C ALA A 82 20.40 3.47 -5.05
N TYR A 83 20.71 4.70 -5.47
CA TYR A 83 19.81 5.85 -5.30
C TYR A 83 18.45 5.62 -5.97
N VAL A 84 18.43 5.16 -7.22
CA VAL A 84 17.18 4.86 -7.94
C VAL A 84 16.37 3.77 -7.23
N ALA A 85 17.03 2.72 -6.73
CA ALA A 85 16.36 1.66 -5.98
C ALA A 85 15.68 2.19 -4.70
N GLN A 86 16.34 3.09 -3.97
CA GLN A 86 15.76 3.73 -2.77
C GLN A 86 14.54 4.59 -3.12
N VAL A 87 14.65 5.42 -4.17
CA VAL A 87 13.52 6.24 -4.64
C VAL A 87 12.33 5.37 -5.04
N ASN A 88 12.57 4.30 -5.80
CA ASN A 88 11.51 3.38 -6.22
C ASN A 88 10.85 2.67 -5.03
N SER A 89 11.63 2.28 -4.02
CA SER A 89 11.08 1.70 -2.80
C SER A 89 10.15 2.68 -2.08
N TYR A 90 10.55 3.96 -1.96
CA TYR A 90 9.69 4.97 -1.34
C TYR A 90 8.41 5.23 -2.16
N LEU A 91 8.49 5.25 -3.48
CA LEU A 91 7.31 5.36 -4.36
C LEU A 91 6.33 4.19 -4.16
N GLN A 92 6.83 2.96 -3.97
CA GLN A 92 5.98 1.81 -3.68
C GLN A 92 5.23 1.95 -2.34
N LYS A 93 5.89 2.48 -1.31
CA LYS A 93 5.25 2.76 -0.01
C LYS A 93 4.14 3.80 -0.16
N LEU A 94 4.39 4.88 -0.91
CA LEU A 94 3.37 5.89 -1.19
C LEU A 94 2.18 5.32 -1.97
N GLN A 95 2.42 4.48 -2.98
CA GLN A 95 1.34 3.80 -3.70
C GLN A 95 0.51 2.88 -2.80
N ALA A 96 1.16 2.17 -1.87
CA ALA A 96 0.46 1.35 -0.89
C ALA A 96 -0.43 2.20 0.02
N TYR A 97 0.11 3.32 0.53
CA TYR A 97 -0.66 4.28 1.32
C TYR A 97 -1.88 4.81 0.55
N THR A 98 -1.72 5.22 -0.71
CA THR A 98 -2.85 5.72 -1.52
C THR A 98 -3.95 4.66 -1.68
N ARG A 99 -3.60 3.39 -1.89
CA ARG A 99 -4.59 2.30 -1.96
C ARG A 99 -5.31 2.13 -0.63
N GLN A 100 -4.59 2.13 0.49
CA GLN A 100 -5.18 2.00 1.81
C GLN A 100 -6.09 3.20 2.15
N ALA A 101 -5.74 4.42 1.70
CA ALA A 101 -6.58 5.60 1.86
C ALA A 101 -7.91 5.49 1.09
N VAL A 102 -7.91 4.90 -0.11
CA VAL A 102 -9.15 4.61 -0.83
C VAL A 102 -9.99 3.59 -0.07
N THR A 103 -9.40 2.48 0.38
CA THR A 103 -10.09 1.46 1.17
C THR A 103 -10.68 2.03 2.47
N TYR A 104 -9.94 2.90 3.15
CA TYR A 104 -10.43 3.61 4.33
C TYR A 104 -11.66 4.47 4.00
N ALA A 105 -11.62 5.26 2.93
CA ALA A 105 -12.76 6.09 2.51
C ALA A 105 -13.99 5.26 2.12
N GLU A 106 -13.79 4.12 1.46
CA GLU A 106 -14.86 3.18 1.13
C GLU A 106 -15.50 2.58 2.40
N CYS A 107 -14.67 2.20 3.37
CA CYS A 107 -15.16 1.71 4.66
C CYS A 107 -15.98 2.79 5.39
N GLU A 108 -15.46 4.02 5.50
CA GLU A 108 -16.17 5.13 6.15
C GLU A 108 -17.51 5.43 5.45
N ARG A 109 -17.54 5.38 4.11
CA ARG A 109 -18.79 5.51 3.34
C ARG A 109 -19.81 4.45 3.76
N ASP A 110 -19.40 3.20 3.86
CA ASP A 110 -20.30 2.08 4.17
C ASP A 110 -20.76 2.10 5.63
N VAL A 111 -19.94 2.64 6.55
CA VAL A 111 -20.33 2.92 7.94
C VAL A 111 -21.42 4.00 8.01
N VAL A 112 -21.28 5.09 7.23
CA VAL A 112 -22.24 6.21 7.23
C VAL A 112 -23.53 5.88 6.48
N LEU A 113 -23.43 5.11 5.38
CA LEU A 113 -24.55 4.72 4.52
C LEU A 113 -24.62 3.19 4.41
N PRO A 114 -25.05 2.48 5.47
CA PRO A 114 -25.18 1.04 5.39
C PRO A 114 -26.16 0.68 4.28
N SER A 115 -25.73 -0.19 3.37
CA SER A 115 -26.42 -0.59 2.13
C SER A 115 -27.83 -1.18 2.36
N THR A 116 -28.21 -1.40 3.61
CA THR A 116 -29.53 -1.85 4.05
C THR A 116 -30.62 -0.78 3.99
N LEU A 117 -30.27 0.51 3.85
CA LEU A 117 -31.26 1.60 3.79
C LEU A 117 -31.85 1.88 2.38
N ILE A 118 -31.34 1.25 1.32
CA ILE A 118 -31.75 1.52 -0.07
C ILE A 118 -32.66 0.40 -0.65
N ASN A 119 -32.79 -0.75 0.01
CA ASN A 119 -33.77 -1.76 -0.37
C ASN A 119 -35.14 -1.45 0.27
N GLY A 120 -35.84 -0.46 -0.32
CA GLY A 120 -37.27 -0.22 -0.12
C GLY A 120 -38.07 -0.73 -1.31
#